data_AF-A0A974HD76-F1
#
_entry.id   AF-A0A974HD76-F1
#
_cell.length_a   1.000
_cell.length_b   1.000
_cell.length_c   1.000
_cell.angle_alpha   90.00
_cell.angle_beta   90.00
_cell.angle_gamma   90.00
#
_symmetry.space_group_name_H-M   'P 1'
#
loop_
_entity.id
_entity.type
_entity.pdbx_description
1 polymer ?
#
loop_
_entity_poly.entity_id
_entity_poly.type
_entity_poly.pdbx_seq_one_letter_code
_entity_poly.pdbx_strand_id
1 'polypeptide(L)'
;MLGLWIIFTLCFSGVQSQFPRVCTSKEALQTKICCPAWTDGSACGVRSGRGRCRNGVAFSSFAAGQVPLYNDDRLDWPRHYYDRTCECFGNYGGFNCGYCKYGYHGDKCDRKKTVVRRDIRELTLVERKRIFSYLALAKTTKSKDFVVLTTGDRHHRDTFTFVDASVYDLFAWIHYYSMKPIMRNSTLNPSKTYAHQGPAFPGWHRLGLLFLEREIQRMTGDEDFALPYYDWRGEKNCSICTNDFLGDNDVQGYLSPYSHFYSWRSICSGFNYPDAYCPVAAEEYQMERLHRKPGADPLANTFPSFQDVADTLKWRDFDTSPYDRTARMSFRNVLEGFMNPLDGVTSELNMHNLVHLYLGGTMSQVAISSNDPIFVLHHNFIDKIYEVWIQKYNGAPNLYPDNKEPGQGPNECSTPYFPCWRNKDLLKKSTDFGYTFSKYQGL
;
A
#
# COMPACT_ATOMS: atom_id res chain seq x y z
N MET A 1 17.55 27.49 -52.61
CA MET A 1 16.66 26.31 -52.67
C MET A 1 17.53 25.11 -53.05
N LEU A 2 17.39 23.91 -52.49
CA LEU A 2 16.54 23.46 -51.39
C LEU A 2 17.42 23.00 -50.21
N GLY A 3 16.94 23.13 -48.97
CA GLY A 3 17.52 22.44 -47.81
C GLY A 3 16.72 21.17 -47.53
N LEU A 4 17.38 20.01 -47.48
CA LEU A 4 16.76 18.73 -47.14
C LEU A 4 16.97 18.45 -45.64
N TRP A 5 15.87 18.17 -44.94
CA TRP A 5 15.84 18.07 -43.48
C TRP A 5 16.23 16.68 -42.98
N ILE A 6 17.00 16.65 -41.89
CA ILE A 6 17.29 15.43 -41.14
C ILE A 6 16.08 15.13 -40.25
N ILE A 7 15.35 14.05 -40.56
CA ILE A 7 14.29 13.55 -39.69
C ILE A 7 14.90 12.57 -38.68
N PHE A 8 15.28 13.09 -37.51
CA PHE A 8 15.58 12.26 -36.34
C PHE A 8 14.26 11.70 -35.80
N THR A 9 13.96 10.43 -36.09
CA THR A 9 12.82 9.70 -35.50
C THR A 9 13.13 9.33 -34.04
N LEU A 10 13.00 10.32 -33.15
CA LEU A 10 12.95 10.12 -31.71
C LEU A 10 11.69 9.30 -31.36
N CYS A 11 11.85 7.99 -31.27
CA CYS A 11 10.80 7.07 -30.86
C CYS A 11 10.59 7.21 -29.34
N PHE A 12 9.69 8.13 -28.93
CA PHE A 12 9.41 8.40 -27.52
C PHE A 12 8.92 7.14 -26.79
N SER A 13 9.61 6.79 -25.70
CA SER A 13 9.29 5.67 -24.84
C SER A 13 8.01 5.94 -24.03
N GLY A 14 6.96 5.14 -24.25
CA GLY A 14 5.70 5.19 -23.49
C GLY A 14 5.71 4.27 -22.26
N VAL A 15 5.42 4.84 -21.09
CA VAL A 15 5.73 4.30 -19.75
C VAL A 15 5.01 5.20 -18.71
N GLN A 16 4.19 4.87 -17.69
CA GLN A 16 3.34 3.79 -17.11
C GLN A 16 3.73 3.04 -15.74
N SER A 17 3.24 3.41 -14.48
CA SER A 17 3.41 2.78 -13.06
C SER A 17 2.50 1.68 -12.22
N GLN A 18 1.15 1.67 -11.96
CA GLN A 18 0.20 0.68 -11.27
C GLN A 18 -0.44 -0.61 -11.93
N PHE A 19 -1.34 -0.58 -12.93
CA PHE A 19 -2.04 -1.79 -13.46
C PHE A 19 -1.08 -2.66 -14.30
N PRO A 20 -1.24 -3.97 -14.53
CA PRO A 20 -0.24 -4.70 -15.33
C PRO A 20 0.01 -4.06 -16.71
N ARG A 21 1.27 -3.82 -17.07
CA ARG A 21 1.70 -3.03 -18.25
C ARG A 21 1.20 -3.57 -19.58
N VAL A 22 1.12 -4.89 -19.64
CA VAL A 22 0.55 -5.68 -20.72
C VAL A 22 -0.99 -5.62 -20.82
N CYS A 23 -1.69 -4.98 -19.86
CA CYS A 23 -3.15 -4.91 -19.79
C CYS A 23 -3.75 -3.52 -20.03
N THR A 24 -2.94 -2.48 -20.26
CA THR A 24 -3.44 -1.10 -20.53
C THR A 24 -3.25 -0.68 -21.98
N SER A 25 -3.09 -1.65 -22.88
CA SER A 25 -3.36 -1.43 -24.29
C SER A 25 -4.84 -1.09 -24.50
N LYS A 26 -5.13 -0.34 -25.57
CA LYS A 26 -6.51 -0.04 -25.99
C LYS A 26 -7.35 -1.32 -26.14
N GLU A 27 -6.75 -2.38 -26.68
CA GLU A 27 -7.39 -3.69 -26.85
C GLU A 27 -7.78 -4.34 -25.51
N ALA A 28 -6.87 -4.39 -24.52
CA ALA A 28 -7.14 -5.01 -23.23
C ALA A 28 -8.22 -4.24 -22.42
N LEU A 29 -8.26 -2.91 -22.56
CA LEU A 29 -9.28 -2.04 -21.95
C LEU A 29 -10.64 -2.08 -22.68
N GLN A 30 -10.65 -2.28 -24.00
CA GLN A 30 -11.88 -2.46 -24.79
C GLN A 30 -12.49 -3.85 -24.63
N THR A 31 -11.67 -4.91 -24.66
CA THR A 31 -12.10 -6.29 -24.41
C THR A 31 -12.37 -6.57 -22.93
N LYS A 32 -11.84 -5.72 -22.04
CA LYS A 32 -11.84 -5.89 -20.58
C LYS A 32 -11.20 -7.20 -20.11
N ILE A 33 -10.11 -7.63 -20.77
CA ILE A 33 -9.38 -8.86 -20.43
C ILE A 33 -7.95 -8.51 -20.02
N CYS A 34 -7.62 -8.74 -18.74
CA CYS A 34 -6.23 -8.74 -18.26
C CYS A 34 -5.79 -10.17 -17.94
N CYS A 35 -5.55 -10.94 -19.00
CA CYS A 35 -5.05 -12.32 -18.94
C CYS A 35 -3.75 -12.51 -19.75
N PRO A 36 -2.68 -11.76 -19.44
CA PRO A 36 -1.45 -11.78 -20.23
C PRO A 36 -0.74 -13.14 -20.20
N ALA A 37 0.12 -13.36 -21.19
CA ALA A 37 0.89 -14.60 -21.32
C ALA A 37 1.95 -14.75 -20.23
N TRP A 38 2.28 -16.00 -19.91
CA TRP A 38 3.56 -16.36 -19.28
C TRP A 38 4.60 -16.71 -20.36
N THR A 39 5.82 -17.08 -19.95
CA THR A 39 6.93 -17.44 -20.86
C THR A 39 6.65 -18.66 -21.74
N ASP A 40 5.66 -19.49 -21.40
CA ASP A 40 5.14 -20.57 -22.25
C ASP A 40 4.24 -20.10 -23.41
N GLY A 41 4.08 -18.78 -23.58
CA GLY A 41 3.26 -18.16 -24.61
C GLY A 41 1.75 -18.37 -24.41
N SER A 42 1.30 -18.75 -23.22
CA SER A 42 -0.11 -18.98 -22.91
C SER A 42 -0.63 -18.07 -21.80
N ALA A 43 -1.89 -17.63 -21.95
CA ALA A 43 -2.56 -16.77 -20.98
C ALA A 43 -2.51 -17.38 -19.57
N CYS A 44 -1.98 -16.63 -18.61
CA CYS A 44 -1.84 -17.05 -17.21
C CYS A 44 -0.98 -18.31 -16.98
N GLY A 45 -0.12 -18.69 -17.94
CA GLY A 45 0.74 -19.88 -17.84
C GLY A 45 -0.01 -21.20 -17.80
N VAL A 46 -1.15 -21.28 -18.50
CA VAL A 46 -2.04 -22.46 -18.49
C VAL A 46 -1.39 -23.71 -19.10
N ARG A 47 -0.53 -23.58 -20.12
CA ARG A 47 0.25 -24.71 -20.68
C ARG A 47 1.17 -25.34 -19.64
N SER A 48 1.68 -24.53 -18.71
CA SER A 48 2.58 -24.95 -17.62
C SER A 48 1.86 -25.18 -16.29
N GLY A 49 0.52 -25.24 -16.29
CA GLY A 49 -0.27 -25.50 -15.08
C GLY A 49 -0.21 -24.42 -14.00
N ARG A 50 0.21 -23.19 -14.34
CA ARG A 50 0.36 -22.08 -13.36
C ARG A 50 -0.96 -21.41 -12.99
N GLY A 51 -1.93 -21.41 -13.90
CA GLY A 51 -3.20 -20.72 -13.74
C GLY A 51 -4.07 -20.78 -14.99
N ARG A 52 -5.12 -19.94 -15.04
CA ARG A 52 -6.02 -19.79 -16.19
C ARG A 52 -6.61 -18.39 -16.27
N CYS A 53 -7.04 -17.98 -17.47
CA CYS A 53 -7.84 -16.77 -17.66
C CYS A 53 -9.30 -17.03 -17.25
N ARG A 54 -9.70 -16.55 -16.08
CA ARG A 54 -11.03 -16.80 -15.51
C ARG A 54 -12.13 -16.05 -16.28
N ASN A 55 -13.36 -16.58 -16.24
CA ASN A 55 -14.57 -15.83 -16.63
C ASN A 55 -15.11 -15.13 -15.37
N GLY A 56 -15.17 -13.80 -15.40
CA GLY A 56 -15.40 -12.99 -14.20
C GLY A 56 -14.11 -12.79 -13.38
N VAL A 57 -13.88 -11.58 -12.89
CA VAL A 57 -12.85 -11.32 -11.87
C VAL A 57 -13.12 -12.15 -10.61
N ALA A 58 -12.06 -12.50 -9.89
CA ALA A 58 -12.18 -13.23 -8.63
C ALA A 58 -12.93 -12.38 -7.58
N PHE A 59 -13.88 -13.00 -6.87
CA PHE A 59 -14.57 -12.49 -5.68
C PHE A 59 -15.47 -11.24 -5.84
N SER A 60 -15.79 -10.85 -7.07
CA SER A 60 -16.78 -9.80 -7.34
C SER A 60 -18.19 -10.13 -6.82
N SER A 61 -18.90 -9.07 -6.42
CA SER A 61 -20.22 -9.06 -5.80
C SER A 61 -21.36 -8.67 -6.76
N PHE A 62 -21.07 -7.96 -7.86
CA PHE A 62 -22.04 -7.64 -8.92
C PHE A 62 -22.08 -8.70 -10.03
N ALA A 63 -23.06 -8.63 -10.94
CA ALA A 63 -22.99 -9.32 -12.22
C ALA A 63 -22.06 -8.60 -13.21
N ALA A 64 -21.73 -9.24 -14.33
CA ALA A 64 -20.97 -8.59 -15.40
C ALA A 64 -21.78 -7.42 -16.00
N GLY A 65 -21.11 -6.32 -16.32
CA GLY A 65 -21.76 -5.12 -16.88
C GLY A 65 -22.67 -4.31 -15.94
N GLN A 66 -22.82 -4.68 -14.67
CA GLN A 66 -23.74 -4.02 -13.72
C GLN A 66 -23.12 -2.90 -12.85
N VAL A 67 -21.88 -2.48 -13.08
CA VAL A 67 -21.32 -1.29 -12.40
C VAL A 67 -22.01 -0.05 -12.99
N PRO A 68 -22.79 0.74 -12.21
CA PRO A 68 -23.54 1.86 -12.77
C PRO A 68 -22.63 3.00 -13.23
N LEU A 69 -23.08 3.75 -14.24
CA LEU A 69 -22.48 5.04 -14.60
C LEU A 69 -22.58 5.99 -13.38
N TYR A 70 -21.58 6.86 -13.19
CA TYR A 70 -21.46 7.78 -12.04
C TYR A 70 -21.39 7.10 -10.65
N ASN A 71 -20.86 5.88 -10.61
CA ASN A 71 -20.30 5.27 -9.41
C ASN A 71 -18.77 5.22 -9.49
N ASP A 72 -18.11 5.08 -8.34
CA ASP A 72 -16.65 5.06 -8.22
C ASP A 72 -16.01 3.89 -8.99
N ASP A 73 -14.91 4.16 -9.69
CA ASP A 73 -14.17 3.20 -10.52
C ASP A 73 -13.50 2.07 -9.70
N ARG A 74 -13.40 2.27 -8.39
CA ARG A 74 -12.80 1.35 -7.41
C ARG A 74 -13.79 0.36 -6.79
N LEU A 75 -15.09 0.53 -7.01
CA LEU A 75 -16.12 -0.39 -6.52
C LEU A 75 -16.01 -1.74 -7.24
N ASP A 76 -16.09 -2.83 -6.48
CA ASP A 76 -16.00 -4.21 -7.01
C ASP A 76 -14.71 -4.45 -7.82
N TRP A 77 -13.59 -3.87 -7.35
CA TRP A 77 -12.30 -3.87 -8.02
C TRP A 77 -11.85 -5.27 -8.49
N PRO A 78 -11.30 -5.43 -9.70
CA PRO A 78 -11.04 -4.40 -10.72
C PRO A 78 -12.15 -4.31 -11.80
N ARG A 79 -13.42 -4.63 -11.49
CA ARG A 79 -14.46 -4.86 -12.51
C ARG A 79 -14.77 -3.67 -13.42
N HIS A 80 -14.55 -2.43 -12.98
CA HIS A 80 -14.64 -1.28 -13.88
C HIS A 80 -13.74 -1.47 -15.11
N TYR A 81 -12.50 -1.93 -14.91
CA TYR A 81 -11.45 -2.05 -15.92
C TYR A 81 -11.47 -3.39 -16.66
N TYR A 82 -11.63 -4.50 -15.93
CA TYR A 82 -11.55 -5.85 -16.51
C TYR A 82 -12.68 -6.74 -16.00
N ASP A 83 -13.35 -7.45 -16.90
CA ASP A 83 -14.31 -8.50 -16.57
C ASP A 83 -13.62 -9.87 -16.46
N ARG A 84 -12.36 -10.01 -16.92
CA ARG A 84 -11.57 -11.25 -16.85
C ARG A 84 -10.13 -11.00 -16.40
N THR A 85 -9.64 -11.81 -15.47
CA THR A 85 -8.27 -11.77 -14.94
C THR A 85 -7.69 -13.17 -14.73
N CYS A 86 -6.37 -13.27 -14.52
CA CYS A 86 -5.71 -14.52 -14.19
C CYS A 86 -6.07 -15.07 -12.80
N GLU A 87 -6.37 -16.36 -12.74
CA GLU A 87 -6.53 -17.15 -11.51
C GLU A 87 -5.37 -18.15 -11.42
N CYS A 88 -4.55 -18.04 -10.38
CA CYS A 88 -3.30 -18.81 -10.24
C CYS A 88 -3.46 -20.00 -9.28
N PHE A 89 -2.86 -21.13 -9.66
CA PHE A 89 -2.96 -22.41 -8.94
C PHE A 89 -1.81 -22.61 -7.94
N GLY A 90 -2.00 -23.49 -6.97
CA GLY A 90 -0.97 -23.85 -5.99
C GLY A 90 -0.35 -22.64 -5.30
N ASN A 91 0.98 -22.49 -5.41
CA ASN A 91 1.74 -21.38 -4.85
C ASN A 91 2.08 -20.28 -5.87
N TYR A 92 1.58 -20.36 -7.10
CA TYR A 92 1.79 -19.34 -8.13
C TYR A 92 0.96 -18.07 -7.89
N GLY A 93 1.45 -16.93 -8.37
CA GLY A 93 0.88 -15.61 -8.16
C GLY A 93 1.41 -14.56 -9.14
N GLY A 94 1.08 -13.30 -8.90
CA GLY A 94 1.31 -12.22 -9.86
C GLY A 94 0.27 -12.20 -10.99
N PHE A 95 0.26 -11.13 -11.78
CA PHE A 95 -0.80 -10.83 -12.75
C PHE A 95 -0.89 -11.80 -13.94
N ASN A 96 0.18 -12.55 -14.23
CA ASN A 96 0.24 -13.60 -15.27
C ASN A 96 0.51 -15.01 -14.69
N CYS A 97 0.42 -15.19 -13.37
CA CYS A 97 0.83 -16.41 -12.65
C CYS A 97 2.31 -16.82 -12.79
N GLY A 98 3.15 -15.93 -13.33
CA GLY A 98 4.59 -16.16 -13.49
C GLY A 98 5.43 -16.02 -12.22
N TYR A 99 4.88 -15.41 -11.17
CA TYR A 99 5.54 -15.20 -9.88
C TYR A 99 5.01 -16.18 -8.83
N CYS A 100 5.51 -16.05 -7.60
CA CYS A 100 5.06 -16.83 -6.45
C CYS A 100 4.21 -16.00 -5.50
N LYS A 101 3.35 -16.66 -4.72
CA LYS A 101 2.71 -16.07 -3.54
C LYS A 101 3.77 -15.68 -2.51
N TYR A 102 3.45 -14.69 -1.67
CA TYR A 102 4.34 -14.24 -0.60
C TYR A 102 4.80 -15.43 0.27
N GLY A 103 6.09 -15.45 0.60
CA GLY A 103 6.75 -16.55 1.30
C GLY A 103 7.16 -17.75 0.44
N TYR A 104 6.78 -17.79 -0.84
CA TYR A 104 7.25 -18.80 -1.79
C TYR A 104 8.21 -18.20 -2.83
N HIS A 105 9.16 -19.02 -3.26
CA HIS A 105 10.34 -18.68 -4.04
C HIS A 105 10.75 -19.84 -4.98
N GLY A 106 11.66 -19.55 -5.92
CA GLY A 106 12.09 -20.49 -6.96
C GLY A 106 11.06 -20.67 -8.08
N ASP A 107 11.49 -21.20 -9.22
CA ASP A 107 10.68 -21.21 -10.45
C ASP A 107 9.33 -21.93 -10.30
N LYS A 108 9.29 -22.97 -9.45
CA LYS A 108 8.10 -23.79 -9.16
C LYS A 108 7.30 -23.32 -7.94
N CYS A 109 7.74 -22.28 -7.24
CA CYS A 109 7.14 -21.79 -6.00
C CYS A 109 7.02 -22.86 -4.90
N ASP A 110 7.98 -23.77 -4.84
CA ASP A 110 8.09 -24.88 -3.90
C ASP A 110 9.02 -24.55 -2.71
N ARG A 111 10.04 -23.69 -2.89
CA ARG A 111 10.86 -23.18 -1.78
C ARG A 111 10.06 -22.17 -0.94
N LYS A 112 9.62 -22.59 0.25
CA LYS A 112 9.16 -21.64 1.28
C LYS A 112 10.35 -20.94 1.93
N LYS A 113 10.26 -19.63 2.13
CA LYS A 113 11.22 -18.79 2.87
C LYS A 113 10.48 -17.99 3.95
N THR A 114 11.18 -17.63 5.02
CA THR A 114 10.67 -16.71 6.05
C THR A 114 11.77 -15.71 6.41
N VAL A 115 11.54 -14.42 6.16
CA VAL A 115 12.47 -13.35 6.55
C VAL A 115 12.09 -12.76 7.92
N VAL A 116 13.03 -12.10 8.61
CA VAL A 116 12.79 -11.47 9.91
C VAL A 116 12.78 -9.94 9.74
N ARG A 117 11.63 -9.31 9.99
CA ARG A 117 11.50 -7.86 10.13
C ARG A 117 12.00 -7.45 11.52
N ARG A 118 12.90 -6.47 11.56
CA ARG A 118 13.70 -6.08 12.74
C ARG A 118 13.43 -4.63 13.10
N ASP A 119 13.62 -4.23 14.36
CA ASP A 119 13.60 -2.81 14.71
C ASP A 119 14.78 -2.13 14.03
N ILE A 120 14.59 -0.97 13.40
CA ILE A 120 15.69 -0.31 12.70
C ILE A 120 16.90 0.00 13.60
N ARG A 121 16.69 0.16 14.93
CA ARG A 121 17.77 0.39 15.91
C ARG A 121 18.55 -0.88 16.28
N GLU A 122 17.98 -2.07 16.09
CA GLU A 122 18.71 -3.34 16.30
C GLU A 122 19.65 -3.68 15.11
N LEU A 123 19.53 -2.95 13.99
CA LEU A 123 20.34 -3.12 12.79
C LEU A 123 21.70 -2.41 12.90
N THR A 124 22.74 -3.07 12.41
CA THR A 124 24.06 -2.46 12.23
C THR A 124 24.03 -1.32 11.20
N LEU A 125 25.03 -0.44 11.23
CA LEU A 125 25.16 0.67 10.27
C LEU A 125 25.20 0.19 8.80
N VAL A 126 25.75 -1.00 8.54
CA VAL A 126 25.82 -1.61 7.20
C VAL A 126 24.43 -2.06 6.75
N GLU A 127 23.66 -2.71 7.63
CA GLU A 127 22.28 -3.14 7.34
C GLU A 127 21.35 -1.94 7.12
N ARG A 128 21.46 -0.89 7.96
CA ARG A 128 20.72 0.36 7.77
C ARG A 128 21.03 1.01 6.41
N LYS A 129 22.32 1.14 6.05
CA LYS A 129 22.74 1.70 4.76
C LYS A 129 22.27 0.87 3.57
N ARG A 130 22.29 -0.47 3.64
CA ARG A 130 21.70 -1.37 2.63
C ARG A 130 20.22 -1.06 2.40
N ILE A 131 19.44 -0.90 3.47
CA ILE A 131 18.01 -0.54 3.38
C ILE A 131 17.81 0.84 2.76
N PHE A 132 18.59 1.85 3.17
CA PHE A 132 18.46 3.22 2.64
C PHE A 132 18.85 3.30 1.16
N SER A 133 19.93 2.62 0.75
CA SER A 133 20.29 2.48 -0.67
C SER A 133 19.21 1.77 -1.48
N TYR A 134 18.56 0.74 -0.93
CA TYR A 134 17.49 0.02 -1.62
C TYR A 134 16.20 0.84 -1.73
N LEU A 135 15.85 1.63 -0.71
CA LEU A 135 14.74 2.59 -0.78
C LEU A 135 15.02 3.71 -1.79
N ALA A 136 16.24 4.26 -1.82
CA ALA A 136 16.64 5.25 -2.82
C ALA A 136 16.64 4.70 -4.25
N LEU A 137 17.07 3.44 -4.42
CA LEU A 137 16.96 2.72 -5.70
C LEU A 137 15.49 2.44 -6.07
N ALA A 138 14.62 2.14 -5.10
CA ALA A 138 13.19 1.94 -5.32
C ALA A 138 12.46 3.24 -5.68
N LYS A 139 12.91 4.41 -5.19
CA LYS A 139 12.38 5.75 -5.52
C LYS A 139 12.85 6.26 -6.90
N THR A 140 13.79 5.59 -7.55
CA THR A 140 14.34 5.99 -8.87
C THR A 140 14.11 4.95 -9.96
N THR A 141 14.14 3.66 -9.62
CA THR A 141 13.89 2.55 -10.56
C THR A 141 12.40 2.45 -10.87
N LYS A 142 12.05 2.60 -12.16
CA LYS A 142 10.68 2.45 -12.66
C LYS A 142 10.17 1.02 -12.50
N SER A 143 8.89 0.84 -12.17
CA SER A 143 8.32 -0.50 -12.03
C SER A 143 8.30 -1.23 -13.39
N LYS A 144 8.82 -2.46 -13.43
CA LYS A 144 8.85 -3.26 -14.67
C LYS A 144 7.44 -3.67 -15.10
N ASP A 145 6.57 -3.99 -14.14
CA ASP A 145 5.34 -4.77 -14.34
C ASP A 145 4.04 -3.96 -14.46
N PHE A 146 3.99 -2.75 -13.91
CA PHE A 146 2.74 -2.10 -13.47
C PHE A 146 2.57 -0.67 -14.06
N VAL A 147 1.35 -0.08 -14.21
CA VAL A 147 0.99 1.18 -14.94
C VAL A 147 -0.05 2.22 -14.33
N VAL A 148 0.31 3.45 -13.89
CA VAL A 148 -0.54 4.27 -12.94
C VAL A 148 -1.60 5.04 -13.70
N LEU A 149 -2.85 4.97 -13.24
CA LEU A 149 -3.92 5.76 -13.86
C LEU A 149 -3.76 7.24 -13.51
N THR A 150 -3.62 8.04 -14.53
CA THR A 150 -3.76 9.49 -14.48
C THR A 150 -5.04 9.82 -15.24
N THR A 151 -5.85 10.74 -14.73
CA THR A 151 -7.11 11.08 -15.39
C THR A 151 -7.55 12.49 -15.04
N GLY A 152 -8.15 13.20 -16.00
CA GLY A 152 -8.87 14.43 -15.74
C GLY A 152 -10.23 14.17 -15.08
N ASP A 153 -10.85 13.02 -15.38
CA ASP A 153 -12.14 12.60 -14.84
C ASP A 153 -12.25 11.07 -14.84
N ARG A 154 -12.48 10.44 -13.66
CA ARG A 154 -12.67 8.98 -13.52
C ARG A 154 -13.88 8.42 -14.27
N HIS A 155 -14.84 9.25 -14.67
CA HIS A 155 -16.01 8.83 -15.43
C HIS A 155 -15.76 8.78 -16.94
N HIS A 156 -14.81 9.57 -17.45
CA HIS A 156 -14.52 9.71 -18.88
C HIS A 156 -13.25 8.93 -19.27
N ARG A 157 -13.45 7.71 -19.77
CA ARG A 157 -12.40 6.73 -20.12
C ARG A 157 -11.40 7.21 -21.17
N ASP A 158 -11.81 8.14 -22.01
CA ASP A 158 -10.99 8.83 -23.00
C ASP A 158 -9.93 9.76 -22.37
N THR A 159 -10.14 10.19 -21.12
CA THR A 159 -9.14 10.94 -20.33
C THR A 159 -8.17 10.03 -19.56
N PHE A 160 -8.36 8.70 -19.60
CA PHE A 160 -7.50 7.75 -18.89
C PHE A 160 -6.14 7.64 -19.57
N THR A 161 -5.10 8.02 -18.84
CA THR A 161 -3.70 7.99 -19.25
C THR A 161 -2.90 7.15 -18.26
N PHE A 162 -1.74 6.62 -18.69
CA PHE A 162 -0.92 5.75 -17.85
C PHE A 162 0.55 6.20 -17.87
N VAL A 163 1.08 6.74 -16.75
CA VAL A 163 2.39 7.45 -16.70
C VAL A 163 3.38 6.84 -15.70
N ASP A 164 4.70 7.01 -15.87
CA ASP A 164 5.69 6.12 -15.24
C ASP A 164 6.09 6.58 -13.84
N ALA A 165 6.09 5.65 -12.90
CA ALA A 165 6.43 5.88 -11.51
C ALA A 165 7.55 4.91 -11.08
N SER A 166 8.31 5.28 -10.04
CA SER A 166 9.27 4.35 -9.43
C SER A 166 8.56 3.25 -8.63
N VAL A 167 9.28 2.19 -8.23
CA VAL A 167 8.76 1.14 -7.34
C VAL A 167 8.20 1.74 -6.04
N TYR A 168 8.83 2.78 -5.50
CA TYR A 168 8.36 3.47 -4.30
C TYR A 168 7.18 4.42 -4.59
N ASP A 169 7.22 5.18 -5.70
CA ASP A 169 6.11 6.06 -6.09
C ASP A 169 4.84 5.25 -6.41
N LEU A 170 4.99 4.04 -6.94
CA LEU A 170 3.91 3.08 -7.13
C LEU A 170 3.27 2.69 -5.80
N PHE A 171 4.06 2.29 -4.81
CA PHE A 171 3.58 2.04 -3.43
C PHE A 171 2.88 3.28 -2.84
N ALA A 172 3.43 4.47 -3.04
CA ALA A 172 2.82 5.71 -2.56
C ALA A 172 1.49 6.03 -3.28
N TRP A 173 1.42 5.81 -4.59
CA TRP A 173 0.22 6.06 -5.40
C TRP A 173 -0.91 5.07 -5.10
N ILE A 174 -0.59 3.80 -4.82
CA ILE A 174 -1.54 2.78 -4.35
C ILE A 174 -2.33 3.31 -3.14
N HIS A 175 -1.62 3.86 -2.16
CA HIS A 175 -2.20 4.47 -0.96
C HIS A 175 -3.04 5.71 -1.25
N TYR A 176 -2.52 6.64 -2.07
CA TYR A 176 -3.25 7.82 -2.55
C TYR A 176 -4.58 7.46 -3.26
N TYR A 177 -4.56 6.44 -4.12
CA TYR A 177 -5.73 5.98 -4.87
C TYR A 177 -6.75 5.27 -3.96
N SER A 178 -6.32 4.55 -2.92
CA SER A 178 -7.23 3.95 -1.92
C SER A 178 -7.87 4.95 -0.96
N MET A 179 -7.14 6.00 -0.57
CA MET A 179 -7.62 6.96 0.44
C MET A 179 -8.65 7.97 -0.11
N LYS A 180 -8.77 8.14 -1.43
CA LYS A 180 -9.75 9.07 -2.01
C LYS A 180 -11.19 8.71 -1.57
N PRO A 181 -12.04 9.69 -1.25
CA PRO A 181 -13.45 9.48 -0.89
C PRO A 181 -14.17 8.54 -1.87
N ILE A 182 -14.98 7.62 -1.37
CA ILE A 182 -15.76 6.70 -2.22
C ILE A 182 -17.00 7.44 -2.76
N MET A 183 -17.18 7.45 -4.09
CA MET A 183 -18.40 7.95 -4.72
C MET A 183 -19.49 6.86 -4.81
N ARG A 184 -20.72 7.19 -4.39
CA ARG A 184 -21.92 6.39 -4.66
C ARG A 184 -23.06 7.27 -5.15
N ASN A 185 -23.69 6.91 -6.27
CA ASN A 185 -24.77 7.64 -6.91
C ASN A 185 -24.44 9.14 -7.04
N SER A 186 -23.33 9.46 -7.71
CA SER A 186 -22.77 10.82 -7.84
C SER A 186 -22.44 11.55 -6.53
N THR A 187 -22.50 10.89 -5.37
CA THR A 187 -22.26 11.49 -4.04
C THR A 187 -20.98 10.96 -3.43
N LEU A 188 -20.00 11.83 -3.15
CA LEU A 188 -18.74 11.48 -2.51
C LEU A 188 -18.91 11.41 -0.98
N ASN A 189 -18.45 10.32 -0.34
CA ASN A 189 -18.39 10.21 1.12
C ASN A 189 -16.94 10.33 1.62
N PRO A 190 -16.53 11.46 2.24
CA PRO A 190 -15.16 11.66 2.73
C PRO A 190 -14.83 10.88 4.01
N SER A 191 -15.80 10.22 4.65
CA SER A 191 -15.58 9.32 5.79
C SER A 191 -15.57 7.83 5.40
N LYS A 192 -15.39 7.50 4.11
CA LYS A 192 -15.27 6.13 3.60
C LYS A 192 -14.15 6.05 2.55
N THR A 193 -13.26 5.08 2.70
CA THR A 193 -12.07 4.83 1.86
C THR A 193 -11.84 3.32 1.71
N TYR A 194 -10.91 2.91 0.85
CA TYR A 194 -10.54 1.48 0.66
C TYR A 194 -9.44 0.97 1.61
N ALA A 195 -8.81 1.86 2.39
CA ALA A 195 -7.63 1.53 3.22
C ALA A 195 -7.72 1.94 4.70
N HIS A 196 -8.69 2.79 5.04
CA HIS A 196 -8.85 3.40 6.37
C HIS A 196 -10.32 3.51 6.77
N GLN A 197 -10.55 3.69 8.07
CA GLN A 197 -11.85 3.87 8.72
C GLN A 197 -12.77 2.66 8.51
N GLY A 198 -12.20 1.45 8.64
CA GLY A 198 -12.95 0.20 8.56
C GLY A 198 -12.08 -1.08 8.59
N PRO A 199 -12.71 -2.27 8.64
CA PRO A 199 -12.07 -3.58 8.82
C PRO A 199 -10.85 -3.90 7.93
N ALA A 200 -10.73 -3.32 6.75
CA ALA A 200 -9.62 -3.61 5.83
C ALA A 200 -8.28 -3.03 6.32
N PHE A 201 -8.30 -1.99 7.16
CA PHE A 201 -7.11 -1.19 7.54
C PHE A 201 -5.81 -1.97 7.78
N PRO A 202 -5.72 -2.93 8.73
CA PRO A 202 -4.44 -3.56 9.05
C PRO A 202 -4.01 -4.58 7.98
N GLY A 203 -4.98 -5.25 7.34
CA GLY A 203 -4.73 -6.19 6.25
C GLY A 203 -4.25 -5.48 4.98
N TRP A 204 -4.90 -4.38 4.61
CA TRP A 204 -4.58 -3.56 3.45
C TRP A 204 -3.14 -3.01 3.55
N HIS A 205 -2.76 -2.49 4.71
CA HIS A 205 -1.39 -1.98 4.93
C HIS A 205 -0.35 -3.12 4.94
N ARG A 206 -0.65 -4.25 5.58
CA ARG A 206 0.17 -5.48 5.49
C ARG A 206 0.44 -5.89 4.04
N LEU A 207 -0.55 -5.81 3.16
CA LEU A 207 -0.40 -6.13 1.73
C LEU A 207 0.49 -5.12 1.00
N GLY A 208 0.40 -3.83 1.33
CA GLY A 208 1.31 -2.78 0.80
C GLY A 208 2.76 -2.99 1.22
N LEU A 209 3.01 -3.41 2.46
CA LEU A 209 4.34 -3.75 2.95
C LEU A 209 4.90 -5.00 2.26
N LEU A 210 4.09 -6.05 2.12
CA LEU A 210 4.45 -7.26 1.37
C LEU A 210 4.76 -6.96 -0.11
N PHE A 211 3.99 -6.06 -0.72
CA PHE A 211 4.20 -5.59 -2.09
C PHE A 211 5.54 -4.87 -2.23
N LEU A 212 5.79 -3.81 -1.43
CA LEU A 212 7.03 -3.03 -1.51
C LEU A 212 8.27 -3.89 -1.20
N GLU A 213 8.18 -4.77 -0.20
CA GLU A 213 9.26 -5.71 0.15
C GLU A 213 9.58 -6.66 -1.01
N ARG A 214 8.56 -7.26 -1.64
CA ARG A 214 8.73 -8.17 -2.79
C ARG A 214 9.25 -7.46 -4.04
N GLU A 215 8.81 -6.24 -4.32
CA GLU A 215 9.35 -5.47 -5.45
C GLU A 215 10.81 -5.06 -5.22
N ILE A 216 11.20 -4.71 -3.99
CA ILE A 216 12.62 -4.47 -3.66
C ILE A 216 13.44 -5.76 -3.79
N GLN A 217 12.99 -6.89 -3.22
CA GLN A 217 13.63 -8.22 -3.37
C GLN A 217 13.88 -8.56 -4.86
N ARG A 218 12.90 -8.28 -5.74
CA ARG A 218 12.97 -8.53 -7.20
C ARG A 218 13.82 -7.51 -7.95
N MET A 219 13.91 -6.28 -7.46
CA MET A 219 14.71 -5.21 -8.05
C MET A 219 16.21 -5.42 -7.80
N THR A 220 16.58 -5.90 -6.61
CA THR A 220 17.97 -6.06 -6.17
C THR A 220 18.51 -7.49 -6.29
N GLY A 221 17.62 -8.49 -6.37
CA GLY A 221 17.98 -9.91 -6.28
C GLY A 221 18.19 -10.41 -4.84
N ASP A 222 18.05 -9.54 -3.85
CA ASP A 222 18.25 -9.85 -2.43
C ASP A 222 16.98 -10.44 -1.81
N GLU A 223 16.82 -11.77 -1.88
CA GLU A 223 15.74 -12.48 -1.21
C GLU A 223 15.81 -12.44 0.34
N ASP A 224 16.88 -11.89 0.94
CA ASP A 224 17.06 -11.72 2.38
C ASP A 224 16.84 -10.27 2.82
N PHE A 225 16.30 -9.43 1.92
CA PHE A 225 15.75 -8.13 2.26
C PHE A 225 14.40 -8.28 2.99
N ALA A 226 14.30 -7.62 4.14
CA ALA A 226 13.09 -7.49 4.93
C ALA A 226 12.91 -6.02 5.33
N LEU A 227 11.67 -5.51 5.33
CA LEU A 227 11.42 -4.15 5.78
C LEU A 227 11.59 -4.04 7.31
N PRO A 228 12.29 -3.02 7.83
CA PRO A 228 12.38 -2.78 9.26
C PRO A 228 11.09 -2.15 9.81
N TYR A 229 10.90 -2.25 11.12
CA TYR A 229 9.89 -1.50 11.86
C TYR A 229 10.52 -0.43 12.77
N TYR A 230 9.68 0.49 13.27
CA TYR A 230 10.04 1.43 14.32
C TYR A 230 9.08 1.23 15.51
N ASP A 231 9.59 0.61 16.58
CA ASP A 231 8.84 0.46 17.83
C ASP A 231 8.89 1.78 18.61
N TRP A 232 7.89 2.63 18.35
CA TRP A 232 7.79 3.98 18.90
C TRP A 232 7.31 4.05 20.35
N ARG A 233 7.08 2.91 21.02
CA ARG A 233 6.48 2.87 22.36
C ARG A 233 7.37 3.56 23.39
N GLY A 234 6.84 4.56 24.07
CA GLY A 234 7.56 5.28 25.13
C GLY A 234 8.68 6.21 24.65
N GLU A 235 8.81 6.42 23.34
CA GLU A 235 9.75 7.39 22.76
C GLU A 235 9.41 8.82 23.22
N LYS A 236 10.43 9.57 23.66
CA LYS A 236 10.26 10.99 24.07
C LYS A 236 10.44 11.98 22.92
N ASN A 237 11.13 11.55 21.87
CA ASN A 237 11.34 12.27 20.62
C ASN A 237 11.49 11.24 19.49
N CYS A 238 11.53 11.67 18.22
CA CYS A 238 11.73 10.74 17.12
C CYS A 238 13.21 10.29 17.03
N SER A 239 13.59 9.22 17.74
CA SER A 239 15.00 8.74 17.75
C SER A 239 15.54 8.35 16.37
N ILE A 240 14.65 8.00 15.42
CA ILE A 240 15.00 7.67 14.03
C ILE A 240 14.98 8.87 13.07
N CYS A 241 14.55 10.05 13.52
CA CYS A 241 14.60 11.30 12.75
C CYS A 241 16.00 11.93 12.86
N THR A 242 17.02 11.18 12.48
CA THR A 242 18.43 11.58 12.51
C THR A 242 19.15 11.09 11.25
N ASN A 243 20.30 11.67 10.91
CA ASN A 243 21.02 11.34 9.67
C ASN A 243 21.69 9.95 9.67
N ASP A 244 21.82 9.28 10.83
CA ASP A 244 22.19 7.85 10.93
C ASP A 244 21.01 6.89 10.65
N PHE A 245 19.82 7.45 10.46
CA PHE A 245 18.54 6.78 10.26
C PHE A 245 17.77 7.41 9.08
N LEU A 246 16.57 7.96 9.30
CA LEU A 246 15.64 8.38 8.24
C LEU A 246 15.81 9.86 7.84
N GLY A 247 16.79 10.55 8.42
CA GLY A 247 17.08 11.96 8.20
C GLY A 247 16.60 12.85 9.34
N ASP A 248 17.49 13.74 9.78
CA ASP A 248 17.20 14.89 10.63
C ASP A 248 16.38 15.96 9.86
N ASN A 249 15.76 16.93 10.54
CA ASN A 249 15.00 18.02 9.90
C ASN A 249 15.26 19.40 10.51
N ASP A 250 15.15 20.45 9.70
CA ASP A 250 15.20 21.84 10.15
C ASP A 250 13.90 22.29 10.84
N VAL A 251 13.87 23.53 11.36
CA VAL A 251 12.70 24.11 12.05
C VAL A 251 11.55 24.47 11.08
N GLN A 252 11.86 24.66 9.79
CA GLN A 252 10.87 24.82 8.73
C GLN A 252 10.19 23.47 8.43
N GLY A 253 10.86 22.35 8.72
CA GLY A 253 10.42 20.96 8.62
C GLY A 253 11.04 20.18 7.45
N TYR A 254 12.01 20.75 6.72
CA TYR A 254 12.67 20.07 5.62
C TYR A 254 13.78 19.15 6.13
N LEU A 255 13.98 18.01 5.43
CA LEU A 255 15.04 17.07 5.80
C LEU A 255 16.44 17.69 5.60
N SER A 256 17.38 17.25 6.42
CA SER A 256 18.79 17.66 6.40
C SER A 256 19.52 17.21 5.11
N PRO A 257 20.42 18.02 4.52
CA PRO A 257 21.19 17.66 3.32
C PRO A 257 21.98 16.35 3.39
N TYR A 258 22.28 15.87 4.60
CA TYR A 258 22.99 14.60 4.82
C TYR A 258 22.07 13.37 4.83
N SER A 259 20.75 13.54 4.74
CA SER A 259 19.79 12.44 4.65
C SER A 259 19.78 11.81 3.25
N HIS A 260 19.79 10.47 3.19
CA HIS A 260 19.51 9.70 1.97
C HIS A 260 18.17 10.07 1.30
N PHE A 261 17.27 10.72 2.04
CA PHE A 261 15.92 11.07 1.62
C PHE A 261 15.75 12.58 1.35
N TYR A 262 16.84 13.38 1.41
CA TYR A 262 16.80 14.84 1.23
C TYR A 262 16.06 15.28 -0.04
N SER A 263 16.43 14.70 -1.19
CA SER A 263 15.91 15.07 -2.51
C SER A 263 14.54 14.47 -2.85
N TRP A 264 13.96 13.66 -1.95
CA TRP A 264 12.68 13.01 -2.21
C TRP A 264 11.54 14.04 -2.26
N ARG A 265 10.63 13.81 -3.23
CA ARG A 265 9.40 14.56 -3.41
C ARG A 265 8.18 13.69 -3.11
N SER A 266 7.14 14.33 -2.59
CA SER A 266 5.84 13.73 -2.29
C SER A 266 4.98 13.75 -3.54
N ILE A 267 4.80 12.60 -4.18
CA ILE A 267 3.89 12.50 -5.33
C ILE A 267 2.45 12.78 -4.88
N CYS A 268 1.69 13.40 -5.76
CA CYS A 268 0.33 13.90 -5.52
C CYS A 268 0.16 15.00 -4.45
N SER A 269 1.25 15.60 -3.93
CA SER A 269 1.16 16.80 -3.07
C SER A 269 0.40 17.93 -3.79
N GLY A 270 -0.50 18.63 -3.09
CA GLY A 270 -1.33 19.68 -3.68
C GLY A 270 -2.44 19.20 -4.65
N PHE A 271 -2.43 17.94 -5.11
CA PHE A 271 -3.41 17.43 -6.09
C PHE A 271 -4.72 17.00 -5.43
N ASN A 272 -5.47 17.97 -4.90
CA ASN A 272 -6.74 17.77 -4.20
C ASN A 272 -7.97 17.93 -5.13
N TYR A 273 -7.98 17.19 -6.24
CA TYR A 273 -9.14 17.10 -7.14
C TYR A 273 -9.98 15.86 -6.77
N PRO A 274 -11.30 15.95 -6.54
CA PRO A 274 -12.09 14.81 -6.11
C PRO A 274 -12.09 13.65 -7.11
N ASP A 275 -12.32 13.94 -8.39
CA ASP A 275 -12.63 12.92 -9.41
C ASP A 275 -11.45 12.54 -10.32
N ALA A 276 -10.48 13.46 -10.49
CA ALA A 276 -9.22 13.23 -11.18
C ALA A 276 -8.23 12.35 -10.38
N TYR A 277 -7.20 11.82 -11.03
CA TYR A 277 -6.08 11.10 -10.38
C TYR A 277 -4.73 11.71 -10.77
N CYS A 278 -3.86 11.92 -9.77
CA CYS A 278 -2.68 12.77 -9.93
C CYS A 278 -1.70 12.21 -11.00
N PRO A 279 -1.16 13.09 -11.87
CA PRO A 279 0.00 12.75 -12.69
C PRO A 279 1.22 12.58 -11.78
N VAL A 280 1.79 11.37 -11.79
CA VAL A 280 2.99 11.02 -11.01
C VAL A 280 4.28 11.54 -11.67
N ALA A 281 4.17 12.13 -12.85
CA ALA A 281 5.26 12.83 -13.54
C ALA A 281 5.65 14.12 -12.79
N ALA A 282 6.96 14.44 -12.80
CA ALA A 282 7.55 15.50 -12.00
C ALA A 282 7.72 16.83 -12.77
N GLU A 283 8.27 17.82 -12.07
CA GLU A 283 8.54 19.20 -12.51
C GLU A 283 7.29 20.06 -12.77
N GLU A 284 6.49 19.78 -13.80
CA GLU A 284 5.34 20.64 -14.18
C GLU A 284 4.33 20.86 -13.03
N TYR A 285 4.14 19.85 -12.18
CA TYR A 285 3.19 19.85 -11.07
C TYR A 285 3.80 20.26 -9.72
N GLN A 286 5.03 20.79 -9.70
CA GLN A 286 5.70 21.39 -8.53
C GLN A 286 5.76 20.54 -7.24
N MET A 287 5.66 19.21 -7.35
CA MET A 287 5.55 18.27 -6.22
C MET A 287 6.49 18.58 -5.05
N GLU A 288 5.92 18.71 -3.85
CA GLU A 288 6.60 19.17 -2.63
C GLU A 288 7.74 18.23 -2.20
N ARG A 289 8.70 18.75 -1.44
CA ARG A 289 9.76 17.93 -0.82
C ARG A 289 9.26 17.27 0.47
N LEU A 290 9.87 16.15 0.87
CA LEU A 290 9.55 15.52 2.16
C LEU A 290 9.69 16.52 3.32
N HIS A 291 8.70 16.45 4.21
CA HIS A 291 8.49 17.41 5.29
C HIS A 291 8.10 16.68 6.58
N ARG A 292 8.71 17.03 7.70
CA ARG A 292 8.45 16.45 9.05
C ARG A 292 8.50 17.55 10.10
N LYS A 293 7.67 17.43 11.13
CA LYS A 293 7.75 18.27 12.34
C LYS A 293 7.43 17.44 13.60
N PRO A 294 8.33 16.54 14.03
CA PRO A 294 8.13 15.66 15.17
C PRO A 294 7.69 16.42 16.44
N GLY A 295 6.50 16.13 16.94
CA GLY A 295 5.93 16.68 18.17
C GLY A 295 5.49 18.15 18.10
N ALA A 296 5.41 18.76 16.91
CA ALA A 296 5.06 20.18 16.77
C ALA A 296 3.56 20.49 16.80
N ASP A 297 2.69 19.48 16.64
CA ASP A 297 1.25 19.63 16.81
C ASP A 297 0.89 19.56 18.32
N PRO A 298 0.26 20.60 18.92
CA PRO A 298 -0.12 20.59 20.33
C PRO A 298 -1.06 19.46 20.75
N LEU A 299 -1.80 18.85 19.81
CA LEU A 299 -2.70 17.72 20.03
C LEU A 299 -2.01 16.37 19.80
N ALA A 300 -0.81 16.36 19.21
CA ALA A 300 -0.04 15.16 18.90
C ALA A 300 1.45 15.36 19.25
N ASN A 301 1.74 15.84 20.47
CA ASN A 301 3.09 16.18 20.91
C ASN A 301 3.85 15.02 21.60
N THR A 302 3.25 13.83 21.69
CA THR A 302 3.84 12.61 22.26
C THR A 302 3.64 11.38 21.37
N PHE A 303 4.49 10.36 21.53
CA PHE A 303 4.24 9.02 21.01
C PHE A 303 3.33 8.23 21.97
N PRO A 304 2.52 7.27 21.47
CA PRO A 304 1.78 6.37 22.33
C PRO A 304 2.71 5.46 23.16
N SER A 305 2.25 5.04 24.34
CA SER A 305 3.07 4.35 25.33
C SER A 305 3.08 2.82 25.16
N PHE A 306 3.88 2.16 26.00
CA PHE A 306 3.79 0.70 26.19
C PHE A 306 2.41 0.25 26.68
N GLN A 307 1.71 1.09 27.46
CA GLN A 307 0.39 0.77 28.00
C GLN A 307 -0.69 0.88 26.93
N ASP A 308 -0.64 1.90 26.07
CA ASP A 308 -1.60 2.07 24.95
C ASP A 308 -1.60 0.85 24.02
N VAL A 309 -0.43 0.28 23.73
CA VAL A 309 -0.31 -0.94 22.92
C VAL A 309 -0.76 -2.19 23.70
N ALA A 310 -0.47 -2.29 25.00
CA ALA A 310 -0.98 -3.38 25.83
C ALA A 310 -2.51 -3.36 25.96
N ASP A 311 -3.09 -2.16 25.99
CA ASP A 311 -4.53 -1.92 26.11
C ASP A 311 -5.25 -2.12 24.77
N THR A 312 -4.66 -1.67 23.67
CA THR A 312 -5.07 -2.04 22.30
C THR A 312 -5.18 -3.56 22.16
N LEU A 313 -4.22 -4.30 22.69
CA LEU A 313 -4.22 -5.77 22.66
C LEU A 313 -5.22 -6.44 23.61
N LYS A 314 -5.99 -5.70 24.43
CA LYS A 314 -7.10 -6.26 25.24
C LYS A 314 -8.32 -6.61 24.39
N TRP A 315 -8.60 -5.85 23.33
CA TRP A 315 -9.81 -6.01 22.51
C TRP A 315 -9.81 -7.32 21.73
N ARG A 316 -10.78 -8.20 22.02
CA ARG A 316 -10.88 -9.55 21.44
C ARG A 316 -11.51 -9.55 20.04
N ASP A 317 -12.46 -8.66 19.79
CA ASP A 317 -13.17 -8.63 18.52
C ASP A 317 -12.39 -7.80 17.50
N PHE A 318 -12.19 -8.35 16.30
CA PHE A 318 -11.36 -7.73 15.27
C PHE A 318 -11.89 -6.35 14.88
N ASP A 319 -13.20 -6.25 14.63
CA ASP A 319 -13.91 -5.00 14.47
C ASP A 319 -15.39 -5.18 14.87
N THR A 320 -16.10 -4.09 15.12
CA THR A 320 -17.48 -4.08 15.62
C THR A 320 -18.35 -3.14 14.79
N SER A 321 -19.67 -3.37 14.78
CA SER A 321 -20.65 -2.50 14.10
C SER A 321 -20.54 -1.06 14.63
N PRO A 322 -20.54 -0.01 13.79
CA PRO A 322 -20.90 0.00 12.36
C PRO A 322 -19.72 -0.22 11.38
N TYR A 323 -18.60 -0.77 11.84
CA TYR A 323 -17.41 -1.09 11.01
C TYR A 323 -16.73 0.14 10.39
N ASP A 324 -16.71 1.26 11.13
CA ASP A 324 -15.98 2.46 10.74
C ASP A 324 -15.28 3.14 11.91
N ARG A 325 -14.85 4.40 11.75
CA ARG A 325 -14.16 5.19 12.78
C ARG A 325 -14.95 5.35 14.10
N THR A 326 -16.25 5.05 14.12
CA THR A 326 -17.10 5.09 15.32
C THR A 326 -17.25 3.74 16.04
N ALA A 327 -16.66 2.66 15.50
CA ALA A 327 -16.74 1.31 16.08
C ALA A 327 -16.11 1.25 17.50
N ARG A 328 -16.87 0.77 18.48
CA ARG A 328 -16.47 0.71 19.90
C ARG A 328 -16.06 -0.71 20.32
N MET A 329 -15.12 -0.81 21.24
CA MET A 329 -14.53 -2.07 21.73
C MET A 329 -13.91 -2.92 20.60
N SER A 330 -13.51 -2.24 19.52
CA SER A 330 -12.97 -2.80 18.28
C SER A 330 -11.45 -2.76 18.29
N PHE A 331 -10.79 -3.90 18.11
CA PHE A 331 -9.33 -3.94 17.97
C PHE A 331 -8.85 -3.07 16.81
N ARG A 332 -9.48 -3.18 15.63
CA ARG A 332 -9.11 -2.39 14.44
C ARG A 332 -9.21 -0.90 14.72
N ASN A 333 -10.31 -0.43 15.30
CA ASN A 333 -10.56 1.00 15.47
C ASN A 333 -9.68 1.64 16.57
N VAL A 334 -9.32 0.86 17.60
CA VAL A 334 -8.34 1.27 18.61
C VAL A 334 -6.91 1.26 18.03
N LEU A 335 -6.52 0.21 17.30
CA LEU A 335 -5.21 0.11 16.63
C LEU A 335 -5.00 1.26 15.62
N GLU A 336 -6.03 1.56 14.83
CA GLU A 336 -6.03 2.66 13.86
C GLU A 336 -5.95 4.04 14.55
N GLY A 337 -6.44 4.16 15.79
CA GLY A 337 -6.27 5.35 16.61
C GLY A 337 -7.45 6.33 16.55
N PHE A 338 -8.70 5.82 16.56
CA PHE A 338 -9.91 6.64 16.68
C PHE A 338 -10.61 6.53 18.05
N MET A 339 -10.22 5.55 18.87
CA MET A 339 -10.75 5.31 20.21
C MET A 339 -9.61 5.18 21.21
N ASN A 340 -9.82 5.68 22.43
CA ASN A 340 -8.93 5.53 23.57
C ASN A 340 -8.64 4.03 23.81
N PRO A 341 -7.38 3.59 23.95
CA PRO A 341 -7.06 2.16 24.09
C PRO A 341 -7.57 1.50 25.37
N LEU A 342 -7.65 2.26 26.47
CA LEU A 342 -8.03 1.76 27.79
C LEU A 342 -9.52 1.40 27.87
N ASP A 343 -10.41 2.21 27.28
CA ASP A 343 -11.86 2.01 27.32
C ASP A 343 -12.51 1.56 25.99
N GLY A 344 -11.85 1.79 24.84
CA GLY A 344 -12.35 1.44 23.51
C GLY A 344 -13.65 2.15 23.09
N VAL A 345 -14.06 3.21 23.80
CA VAL A 345 -15.39 3.83 23.74
C VAL A 345 -15.32 5.35 23.59
N THR A 346 -14.32 5.98 24.21
CA THR A 346 -14.05 7.42 24.15
C THR A 346 -13.27 7.74 22.87
N SER A 347 -13.75 8.74 22.11
CA SER A 347 -13.09 9.18 20.88
C SER A 347 -11.78 9.89 21.22
N GLU A 348 -10.66 9.35 20.76
CA GLU A 348 -9.32 9.84 21.10
C GLU A 348 -8.35 9.64 19.94
N LEU A 349 -7.42 10.58 19.77
CA LEU A 349 -6.26 10.44 18.89
C LEU A 349 -5.17 9.64 19.62
N ASN A 350 -5.02 8.37 19.27
CA ASN A 350 -4.01 7.48 19.87
C ASN A 350 -3.34 6.61 18.77
N MET A 351 -2.45 5.70 19.14
CA MET A 351 -1.92 4.61 18.30
C MET A 351 -1.43 5.06 16.91
N HIS A 352 -1.92 4.46 15.82
CA HIS A 352 -1.50 4.78 14.45
C HIS A 352 -1.70 6.27 14.10
N ASN A 353 -2.93 6.78 14.26
CA ASN A 353 -3.25 8.17 13.91
C ASN A 353 -2.39 9.18 14.71
N LEU A 354 -2.13 8.92 16.00
CA LEU A 354 -1.29 9.78 16.83
C LEU A 354 0.14 9.86 16.29
N VAL A 355 0.73 8.75 15.85
CA VAL A 355 2.09 8.74 15.27
C VAL A 355 2.14 9.51 13.95
N HIS A 356 1.10 9.38 13.10
CA HIS A 356 0.99 10.13 11.86
C HIS A 356 0.95 11.65 12.09
N LEU A 357 0.15 12.12 13.04
CA LEU A 357 0.08 13.54 13.38
C LEU A 357 1.33 14.02 14.13
N TYR A 358 1.90 13.20 15.02
CA TYR A 358 3.15 13.49 15.73
C TYR A 358 4.31 13.77 14.77
N LEU A 359 4.49 12.94 13.75
CA LEU A 359 5.57 13.12 12.76
C LEU A 359 5.36 14.36 11.87
N GLY A 360 4.09 14.77 11.69
CA GLY A 360 3.71 16.00 11.01
C GLY A 360 4.05 16.03 9.51
N GLY A 361 3.92 17.22 8.91
CA GLY A 361 4.37 17.51 7.54
C GLY A 361 3.73 16.63 6.47
N THR A 362 4.52 15.74 5.87
CA THR A 362 4.06 14.72 4.90
C THR A 362 3.31 13.59 5.62
N MET A 363 3.80 13.12 6.77
CA MET A 363 3.21 11.98 7.49
C MET A 363 1.79 12.25 8.02
N SER A 364 1.48 13.49 8.40
CA SER A 364 0.14 13.87 8.86
C SER A 364 -0.90 14.01 7.74
N GLN A 365 -0.47 14.03 6.47
CA GLN A 365 -1.36 14.17 5.32
C GLN A 365 -1.70 12.81 4.71
N VAL A 366 -2.86 12.25 5.05
CA VAL A 366 -3.32 10.90 4.61
C VAL A 366 -3.23 10.69 3.09
N ALA A 367 -3.37 11.73 2.26
CA ALA A 367 -3.22 11.61 0.81
C ALA A 367 -1.79 11.25 0.35
N ILE A 368 -0.76 11.67 1.10
CA ILE A 368 0.64 11.63 0.67
C ILE A 368 1.60 11.05 1.71
N SER A 369 1.15 10.65 2.91
CA SER A 369 1.99 10.16 4.01
C SER A 369 2.91 9.00 3.61
N SER A 370 2.42 8.11 2.74
CA SER A 370 3.17 7.02 2.12
C SER A 370 4.44 7.44 1.36
N ASN A 371 4.59 8.72 0.99
CA ASN A 371 5.80 9.24 0.38
C ASN A 371 6.99 9.30 1.34
N ASP A 372 6.76 9.49 2.64
CA ASP A 372 7.83 9.50 3.62
C ASP A 372 8.23 8.06 3.97
N PRO A 373 9.51 7.66 3.86
CA PRO A 373 9.94 6.30 4.22
C PRO A 373 9.70 5.93 5.69
N ILE A 374 9.46 6.88 6.60
CA ILE A 374 9.02 6.57 7.98
C ILE A 374 7.65 5.86 7.99
N PHE A 375 6.78 6.11 7.02
CA PHE A 375 5.50 5.39 6.83
C PHE A 375 5.72 3.87 6.84
N VAL A 376 6.72 3.40 6.10
CA VAL A 376 7.03 1.97 5.96
C VAL A 376 7.44 1.36 7.30
N LEU A 377 8.22 2.08 8.09
CA LEU A 377 8.65 1.63 9.43
C LEU A 377 7.50 1.66 10.44
N HIS A 378 6.65 2.69 10.37
CA HIS A 378 5.47 2.84 11.22
C HIS A 378 4.47 1.70 10.96
N HIS A 379 4.05 1.51 9.72
CA HIS A 379 3.07 0.46 9.38
C HIS A 379 3.63 -0.95 9.60
N ASN A 380 4.94 -1.18 9.48
CA ASN A 380 5.52 -2.47 9.90
C ASN A 380 5.40 -2.71 11.41
N PHE A 381 5.37 -1.66 12.24
CA PHE A 381 5.11 -1.81 13.67
C PHE A 381 3.60 -2.01 13.97
N ILE A 382 2.71 -1.33 13.23
CA ILE A 382 1.26 -1.62 13.28
C ILE A 382 0.97 -3.08 12.86
N ASP A 383 1.66 -3.58 11.84
CA ASP A 383 1.60 -4.99 11.42
C ASP A 383 2.20 -5.95 12.48
N LYS A 384 3.22 -5.53 13.24
CA LYS A 384 3.73 -6.28 14.41
C LYS A 384 2.66 -6.39 15.51
N ILE A 385 1.94 -5.31 15.82
CA ILE A 385 0.83 -5.33 16.80
C ILE A 385 -0.33 -6.20 16.29
N TYR A 386 -0.67 -6.10 15.00
CA TYR A 386 -1.68 -6.94 14.35
C TYR A 386 -1.31 -8.43 14.40
N GLU A 387 -0.05 -8.78 14.16
CA GLU A 387 0.44 -10.15 14.29
C GLU A 387 0.36 -10.67 15.73
N VAL A 388 0.70 -9.85 16.73
CA VAL A 388 0.55 -10.21 18.15
C VAL A 388 -0.93 -10.45 18.50
N TRP A 389 -1.85 -9.63 17.98
CA TRP A 389 -3.30 -9.85 18.14
C TRP A 389 -3.75 -11.16 17.47
N ILE A 390 -3.30 -11.42 16.23
CA ILE A 390 -3.61 -12.65 15.48
C ILE A 390 -3.14 -13.89 16.26
N GLN A 391 -1.94 -13.84 16.86
CA GLN A 391 -1.42 -14.93 17.67
C GLN A 391 -2.19 -15.08 18.99
N LYS A 392 -2.56 -13.97 19.66
CA LYS A 392 -3.27 -13.96 20.94
C LYS A 392 -4.71 -14.49 20.85
N TYR A 393 -5.45 -14.14 19.80
CA TYR A 393 -6.87 -14.49 19.64
C TYR A 393 -7.14 -15.53 18.54
N ASN A 394 -6.08 -16.13 17.99
CA ASN A 394 -6.13 -17.05 16.85
C ASN A 394 -6.88 -16.45 15.64
N GLY A 395 -6.47 -15.25 15.24
CA GLY A 395 -6.99 -14.50 14.10
C GLY A 395 -6.94 -15.32 12.81
N ALA A 396 -8.09 -15.42 12.14
CA ALA A 396 -8.26 -16.25 10.95
C ALA A 396 -9.33 -15.64 10.01
N PRO A 397 -9.37 -15.99 8.71
CA PRO A 397 -10.25 -15.36 7.71
C PRO A 397 -11.76 -15.48 7.96
N ASN A 398 -12.19 -16.39 8.85
CA ASN A 398 -13.57 -16.57 9.29
C ASN A 398 -13.94 -15.71 10.51
N LEU A 399 -13.00 -14.95 11.08
CA LEU A 399 -13.21 -13.96 12.13
C LEU A 399 -13.24 -12.52 11.59
N TYR A 400 -13.05 -12.35 10.28
CA TYR A 400 -13.26 -11.07 9.62
C TYR A 400 -14.78 -10.82 9.52
N PRO A 401 -15.31 -9.67 10.00
CA PRO A 401 -16.75 -9.45 10.10
C PRO A 401 -17.43 -9.29 8.75
N ASP A 402 -18.55 -10.01 8.56
CA ASP A 402 -19.47 -9.76 7.46
C ASP A 402 -20.10 -8.37 7.61
N ASN A 403 -19.76 -7.50 6.66
CA ASN A 403 -20.20 -6.11 6.59
C ASN A 403 -20.51 -5.73 5.12
N LYS A 404 -21.12 -4.56 4.91
CA LYS A 404 -21.52 -4.04 3.59
C LYS A 404 -20.90 -2.67 3.27
N GLU A 405 -19.86 -2.29 4.01
CA GLU A 405 -19.16 -1.03 3.79
C GLU A 405 -18.21 -1.20 2.60
N PRO A 406 -18.35 -0.41 1.51
CA PRO A 406 -17.62 -0.69 0.27
C PRO A 406 -16.10 -0.62 0.45
N GLY A 407 -15.39 -1.59 -0.12
CA GLY A 407 -13.96 -1.78 0.06
C GLY A 407 -13.56 -2.46 1.38
N GLN A 408 -14.48 -2.59 2.33
CA GLN A 408 -14.23 -3.08 3.70
C GLN A 408 -14.80 -4.49 3.92
N GLY A 409 -15.62 -5.02 3.01
CA GLY A 409 -16.21 -6.35 3.08
C GLY A 409 -15.17 -7.48 3.11
N PRO A 410 -15.45 -8.61 3.77
CA PRO A 410 -14.50 -9.73 3.92
C PRO A 410 -14.08 -10.34 2.58
N ASN A 411 -14.99 -10.39 1.61
CA ASN A 411 -14.77 -10.98 0.29
C ASN A 411 -14.35 -9.96 -0.77
N GLU A 412 -14.43 -8.65 -0.47
CA GLU A 412 -13.97 -7.62 -1.39
C GLU A 412 -12.45 -7.65 -1.54
N CYS A 413 -12.00 -7.22 -2.71
CA CYS A 413 -10.59 -7.03 -2.99
C CYS A 413 -10.03 -5.85 -2.20
N SER A 414 -8.82 -5.97 -1.68
CA SER A 414 -8.06 -4.84 -1.16
C SER A 414 -7.66 -3.93 -2.33
N THR A 415 -8.53 -2.98 -2.67
CA THR A 415 -8.36 -2.07 -3.81
C THR A 415 -7.20 -1.10 -3.56
N PRO A 416 -6.27 -0.84 -4.51
CA PRO A 416 -6.19 -1.32 -5.90
C PRO A 416 -5.21 -2.48 -6.17
N TYR A 417 -4.89 -3.35 -5.20
CA TYR A 417 -3.89 -4.39 -5.45
C TYR A 417 -4.31 -5.32 -6.61
N PHE A 418 -3.35 -5.65 -7.48
CA PHE A 418 -3.56 -6.49 -8.66
C PHE A 418 -2.45 -7.56 -8.76
N PRO A 419 -2.77 -8.87 -8.85
CA PRO A 419 -4.11 -9.46 -8.81
C PRO A 419 -4.80 -9.26 -7.44
N CYS A 420 -6.12 -9.38 -7.44
CA CYS A 420 -6.95 -9.20 -6.24
C CYS A 420 -6.55 -10.16 -5.11
N TRP A 421 -6.36 -9.59 -3.91
CA TRP A 421 -6.39 -10.30 -2.62
C TRP A 421 -7.66 -9.89 -1.89
N ARG A 422 -8.37 -10.85 -1.27
CA ARG A 422 -9.52 -10.53 -0.41
C ARG A 422 -9.04 -9.95 0.91
N ASN A 423 -9.74 -8.96 1.45
CA ASN A 423 -9.44 -8.39 2.77
C ASN A 423 -9.31 -9.47 3.86
N LYS A 424 -10.22 -10.45 3.90
CA LYS A 424 -10.16 -11.54 4.88
C LYS A 424 -8.98 -12.50 4.74
N ASP A 425 -8.38 -12.60 3.55
CA ASP A 425 -7.22 -13.49 3.34
C ASP A 425 -5.93 -12.95 3.98
N LEU A 426 -5.92 -11.69 4.39
CA LEU A 426 -4.81 -10.98 5.03
C LEU A 426 -4.83 -11.12 6.57
N LEU A 427 -5.99 -11.53 7.13
CA LEU A 427 -6.21 -11.93 8.52
C LEU A 427 -5.70 -13.37 8.75
N LYS A 428 -4.37 -13.55 8.65
CA LYS A 428 -3.62 -14.80 8.86
C LYS A 428 -2.28 -14.50 9.54
N LYS A 429 -1.49 -15.51 9.90
CA LYS A 429 -0.18 -15.30 10.55
C LYS A 429 0.84 -14.78 9.54
N SER A 430 1.73 -13.89 9.97
CA SER A 430 2.89 -13.38 9.22
C SER A 430 3.66 -14.48 8.48
N THR A 431 3.83 -15.63 9.14
CA THR A 431 4.51 -16.83 8.64
C THR A 431 3.84 -17.50 7.44
N ASP A 432 2.57 -17.19 7.15
CA ASP A 432 1.85 -17.69 5.97
C ASP A 432 2.19 -16.87 4.71
N PHE A 433 2.67 -15.63 4.91
CA PHE A 433 3.21 -14.74 3.87
C PHE A 433 4.75 -14.74 3.84
N GLY A 434 5.40 -15.55 4.69
CA GLY A 434 6.86 -15.72 4.71
C GLY A 434 7.64 -14.58 5.35
N TYR A 435 7.11 -13.97 6.41
CA TYR A 435 7.89 -13.11 7.30
C TYR A 435 7.55 -13.39 8.76
N THR A 436 8.34 -12.82 9.66
CA THR A 436 8.06 -12.73 11.10
C THR A 436 8.76 -11.51 11.69
N PHE A 437 8.58 -11.23 12.98
CA PHE A 437 9.16 -10.08 13.66
C PHE A 437 10.22 -10.49 14.68
N SER A 438 11.26 -9.68 14.84
CA SER A 438 12.22 -9.85 15.93
C SER A 438 11.56 -9.64 17.30
N LYS A 439 12.17 -10.26 18.33
CA LYS A 439 11.74 -10.13 19.73
C LYS A 439 12.28 -8.87 20.41
N TYR A 440 12.84 -7.91 19.67
CA TYR A 440 13.29 -6.64 20.24
C TYR A 440 12.10 -5.88 20.83
N GLN A 441 12.26 -5.36 22.06
CA GLN A 441 11.22 -4.73 22.86
C GLN A 441 11.47 -3.22 23.13
N GLY A 442 12.61 -2.68 22.71
CA GLY A 442 13.15 -1.43 23.26
C GLY A 442 13.99 -1.66 24.52
N LEU A 443 14.43 -0.56 25.13
CA LEU A 443 14.99 -0.46 26.48
C LEU A 443 14.17 0.57 27.27
#